data_AF-A0A0P9D7S2-F1
#
_entry.id   AF-A0A0P9D7S2-F1
#
_cell.length_a   1.000
_cell.length_b   1.000
_cell.length_c   1.000
_cell.angle_alpha   90.00
_cell.angle_beta   90.00
_cell.angle_gamma   90.00
#
_symmetry.space_group_name_H-M   'P 1'
#
loop_
_entity.id
_entity.type
_entity.pdbx_description
1 polymer ?
#
loop_
_entity_poly.entity_id
_entity_poly.type
_entity_poly.pdbx_seq_one_letter_code
_entity_poly.pdbx_strand_id
1 'polypeptide(L)'
;MKGVPVRVEVGPKDVEKGSVAVARPDVPGRAGKSFVPQAGLTEHLEALLAEIQTALYERALRFREERTADVSNYDELKAQIEKGFARAYWAGTTEDEQRIQDEIRATIRCIPLDQPGGGGTCVYTGKPATQQVIFARAY
;
A
#
# COMPACT_ATOMS: atom_id res chain seq x y z
N MET A 1 -13.79 -15.30 9.31
CA MET A 1 -13.29 -15.69 7.97
C MET A 1 -11.76 -15.70 8.02
N LYS A 2 -11.05 -16.66 7.40
CA LYS A 2 -9.60 -16.91 7.65
C LYS A 2 -8.62 -16.34 6.60
N GLY A 3 -9.10 -15.62 5.57
CA GLY A 3 -8.21 -14.99 4.57
C GLY A 3 -7.40 -15.96 3.69
N VAL A 4 -7.92 -17.16 3.41
CA VAL A 4 -7.24 -18.16 2.56
C VAL A 4 -7.10 -17.62 1.12
N PRO A 5 -5.92 -17.66 0.48
CA PRO A 5 -5.69 -17.05 -0.83
C PRO A 5 -6.36 -17.78 -1.99
N VAL A 6 -6.54 -19.10 -1.88
CA VAL A 6 -7.19 -19.92 -2.91
C VAL A 6 -8.13 -20.91 -2.24
N ARG A 7 -9.35 -21.05 -2.79
CA ARG A 7 -10.30 -22.09 -2.41
C ARG A 7 -10.53 -23.01 -3.59
N VAL A 8 -10.30 -24.30 -3.40
CA VAL A 8 -10.62 -25.35 -4.38
C VAL A 8 -11.95 -25.99 -3.97
N GLU A 9 -12.91 -26.01 -4.90
CA GLU A 9 -14.23 -26.57 -4.74
C GLU A 9 -14.34 -27.82 -5.64
N VAL A 10 -14.68 -28.95 -5.04
CA VAL A 10 -14.76 -30.25 -5.73
C VAL A 10 -16.22 -30.72 -5.72
N GLY A 11 -16.90 -30.60 -6.86
CA GLY A 11 -18.27 -31.06 -7.05
C GLY A 11 -18.34 -32.37 -7.86
N PRO A 12 -19.37 -33.23 -7.65
CA PRO A 12 -19.51 -34.49 -8.39
C PRO A 12 -19.48 -34.32 -9.92
N LYS A 13 -20.19 -33.31 -10.44
CA LYS A 13 -20.22 -32.98 -11.88
C LYS A 13 -18.89 -32.49 -12.43
N ASP A 14 -18.06 -31.87 -11.60
CA ASP A 14 -16.75 -31.35 -12.02
C ASP A 14 -15.75 -32.49 -12.09
N VAL A 15 -15.84 -33.45 -11.14
CA VAL A 15 -15.06 -34.69 -11.14
C VAL A 15 -15.37 -35.56 -12.35
N GLU A 16 -16.64 -35.73 -12.72
CA GLU A 16 -17.04 -36.42 -13.96
C GLU A 16 -16.39 -35.80 -15.22
N LYS A 17 -16.10 -34.51 -15.18
CA LYS A 17 -15.44 -33.76 -16.27
C LYS A 17 -13.92 -33.64 -16.10
N GLY A 18 -13.34 -34.25 -15.07
CA GLY A 18 -11.91 -34.15 -14.76
C GLY A 18 -11.45 -32.73 -14.39
N SER A 19 -12.33 -31.93 -13.78
CA SER A 19 -12.09 -30.52 -13.45
C SER A 19 -12.39 -30.20 -11.99
N VAL A 20 -11.94 -29.04 -11.52
CA VAL A 20 -12.27 -28.46 -10.21
C VAL A 20 -12.54 -26.97 -10.36
N ALA A 21 -13.35 -26.42 -9.46
CA ALA A 21 -13.55 -24.98 -9.38
C ALA A 21 -12.50 -24.35 -8.45
N VAL A 22 -11.82 -23.31 -8.93
CA VAL A 22 -10.83 -22.54 -8.17
C VAL A 22 -11.36 -21.13 -7.97
N ALA A 23 -11.38 -20.68 -6.71
CA ALA A 23 -11.87 -19.36 -6.32
C ALA A 23 -10.78 -18.54 -5.61
N ARG A 24 -10.66 -17.29 -6.03
CA ARG A 24 -9.71 -16.26 -5.57
C ARG A 24 -10.42 -15.20 -4.75
N PRO A 25 -10.23 -15.12 -3.42
CA PRO A 25 -10.92 -14.11 -2.60
C PRO A 25 -10.43 -12.67 -2.83
N ASP A 26 -9.25 -12.46 -3.42
CA ASP A 26 -8.74 -11.15 -3.82
C ASP A 26 -9.52 -10.56 -5.02
N VAL A 27 -10.20 -11.41 -5.81
CA VAL A 27 -11.02 -11.02 -6.96
C VAL A 27 -12.50 -11.33 -6.68
N PRO A 28 -13.35 -10.33 -6.42
CA PRO A 28 -14.72 -10.58 -6.00
C PRO A 28 -15.60 -11.14 -7.13
N GLY A 29 -16.64 -11.88 -6.73
CA GLY A 29 -17.69 -12.34 -7.63
C GLY A 29 -17.24 -13.43 -8.61
N ARG A 30 -17.90 -13.47 -9.78
CA ARG A 30 -17.65 -14.52 -10.80
C ARG A 30 -16.26 -14.42 -11.44
N ALA A 31 -15.66 -13.23 -11.47
CA ALA A 31 -14.36 -13.01 -12.09
C ALA A 31 -13.22 -13.74 -11.34
N GLY A 32 -13.36 -13.93 -10.02
CA GLY A 32 -12.39 -14.68 -9.22
C GLY A 32 -12.60 -16.19 -9.25
N LYS A 33 -13.58 -16.71 -10.01
CA LYS A 33 -13.87 -18.15 -10.08
C LYS A 33 -13.57 -18.68 -11.48
N SER A 34 -12.79 -19.74 -11.54
CA SER A 34 -12.46 -20.46 -12.78
C SER A 34 -12.64 -21.97 -12.59
N PHE A 35 -12.83 -22.69 -13.70
CA PHE A 35 -12.78 -24.15 -13.72
C PHE A 35 -11.50 -24.56 -14.42
N VAL A 36 -10.72 -25.43 -13.77
CA VAL A 36 -9.43 -25.89 -14.28
C VAL A 36 -9.36 -27.41 -14.27
N PRO A 37 -8.56 -28.03 -15.16
CA PRO A 37 -8.34 -29.48 -15.13
C PRO A 37 -7.73 -29.93 -13.79
N GLN A 38 -8.06 -31.16 -13.38
CA GLN A 38 -7.38 -31.81 -12.25
C GLN A 38 -5.94 -32.19 -12.60
N ALA A 39 -5.70 -32.55 -13.87
CA ALA A 39 -4.35 -32.78 -14.37
C ALA A 39 -3.57 -31.46 -14.37
N GLY A 40 -2.39 -31.43 -13.72
CA GLY A 40 -1.58 -30.22 -13.59
C GLY A 40 -2.07 -29.22 -12.54
N LEU A 41 -2.98 -29.64 -11.64
CA LEU A 41 -3.56 -28.74 -10.65
C LEU A 41 -2.51 -28.16 -9.68
N THR A 42 -1.51 -28.95 -9.29
CA THR A 42 -0.46 -28.48 -8.37
C THR A 42 0.33 -27.34 -8.98
N GLU A 43 0.82 -27.51 -10.20
CA GLU A 43 1.58 -26.50 -10.94
C GLU A 43 0.74 -25.25 -11.20
N HIS A 44 -0.56 -25.44 -11.50
CA HIS A 44 -1.50 -24.33 -11.65
C HIS A 44 -1.66 -23.54 -10.34
N LEU A 45 -1.82 -24.23 -9.21
CA LEU A 45 -1.98 -23.57 -7.90
C LEU A 45 -0.71 -22.84 -7.45
N GLU A 46 0.48 -23.40 -7.71
CA GLU A 46 1.75 -22.74 -7.43
C GLU A 46 1.90 -21.43 -8.22
N ALA A 47 1.61 -21.47 -9.53
CA ALA A 47 1.62 -20.28 -10.37
C ALA A 47 0.58 -19.25 -9.91
N LEU A 48 -0.62 -19.71 -9.56
CA LEU A 48 -1.71 -18.85 -9.09
C LEU A 48 -1.36 -18.15 -7.78
N LEU A 49 -0.71 -18.84 -6.83
CA LEU A 49 -0.27 -18.22 -5.58
C LEU A 49 0.78 -17.12 -5.82
N ALA A 50 1.71 -17.33 -6.75
CA ALA A 50 2.69 -16.31 -7.14
C ALA A 50 2.01 -15.09 -7.82
N GLU A 51 1.01 -15.34 -8.66
CA GLU A 51 0.21 -14.29 -9.30
C GLU A 51 -0.55 -13.47 -8.25
N ILE A 52 -1.24 -14.12 -7.31
CA ILE A 52 -1.98 -13.44 -6.23
C ILE A 52 -1.04 -12.58 -5.39
N GLN A 53 0.12 -13.10 -5.03
CA GLN A 53 1.12 -12.36 -4.27
C GLN A 53 1.55 -11.08 -5.02
N THR A 54 1.84 -11.21 -6.31
CA THR A 54 2.23 -10.08 -7.16
C THR A 54 1.11 -9.05 -7.28
N ALA A 55 -0.11 -9.50 -7.57
CA ALA A 55 -1.27 -8.63 -7.72
C ALA A 55 -1.59 -7.85 -6.44
N LEU A 56 -1.50 -8.50 -5.27
CA LEU A 56 -1.71 -7.85 -3.98
C LEU A 56 -0.61 -6.83 -3.66
N TYR A 57 0.66 -7.18 -3.94
CA TYR A 57 1.79 -6.27 -3.77
C TYR A 57 1.62 -5.03 -4.64
N GLU A 58 1.36 -5.20 -5.94
CA GLU A 58 1.19 -4.07 -6.86
C GLU A 58 -0.01 -3.19 -6.48
N ARG A 59 -1.12 -3.79 -6.03
CA ARG A 59 -2.27 -3.03 -5.54
C ARG A 59 -1.90 -2.18 -4.33
N ALA A 60 -1.17 -2.75 -3.37
CA ALA A 60 -0.72 -2.04 -2.18
C ALA A 60 0.32 -0.95 -2.51
N LEU A 61 1.22 -1.22 -3.45
CA LEU A 61 2.20 -0.28 -3.95
C LEU A 61 1.52 0.93 -4.60
N ARG A 62 0.61 0.71 -5.55
CA ARG A 62 -0.17 1.78 -6.18
C ARG A 62 -0.96 2.58 -5.15
N PHE A 63 -1.65 1.92 -4.23
CA PHE A 63 -2.38 2.60 -3.16
C PHE A 63 -1.45 3.49 -2.32
N ARG A 64 -0.24 3.03 -1.99
CA ARG A 64 0.74 3.83 -1.25
C ARG A 64 1.19 5.04 -2.08
N GLU A 65 1.51 4.85 -3.37
CA GLU A 65 1.97 5.91 -4.27
C GLU A 65 0.89 6.96 -4.50
N GLU A 66 -0.35 6.55 -4.82
CA GLU A 66 -1.50 7.43 -5.01
C GLU A 66 -1.86 8.23 -3.74
N ARG A 67 -1.53 7.69 -2.57
CA ARG A 67 -1.76 8.35 -1.27
C ARG A 67 -0.51 8.97 -0.66
N THR A 68 0.57 9.09 -1.43
CA THR A 68 1.76 9.84 -1.05
C THR A 68 1.89 11.06 -1.97
N ALA A 69 1.99 12.25 -1.40
CA ALA A 69 2.21 13.47 -2.19
C ALA A 69 3.34 14.31 -1.60
N ASP A 70 4.05 15.01 -2.50
CA ASP A 70 5.00 16.06 -2.12
C ASP A 70 4.25 17.30 -1.67
N VAL A 71 4.69 17.90 -0.56
CA VAL A 71 4.11 19.13 -0.01
C VAL A 71 5.22 20.14 0.31
N SER A 72 4.91 21.42 0.12
CA SER A 72 5.87 22.53 0.18
C SER A 72 5.57 23.55 1.29
N ASN A 73 4.36 23.55 1.83
CA ASN A 73 3.93 24.45 2.88
C ASN A 73 2.99 23.77 3.87
N TYR A 74 2.73 24.45 4.98
CA TYR A 74 1.99 23.87 6.09
C TYR A 74 0.54 23.53 5.73
N ASP A 75 -0.14 24.35 4.92
CA ASP A 75 -1.52 24.09 4.51
C ASP A 75 -1.65 22.86 3.60
N GLU A 76 -0.70 22.67 2.68
CA GLU A 76 -0.58 21.44 1.89
C GLU A 76 -0.34 20.22 2.77
N LEU A 77 0.52 20.33 3.79
CA LEU A 77 0.73 19.27 4.77
C LEU A 77 -0.58 18.93 5.49
N LYS A 78 -1.32 19.92 6.00
CA LYS A 78 -2.62 19.71 6.66
C LYS A 78 -3.61 18.99 5.75
N ALA A 79 -3.68 19.38 4.48
CA ALA A 79 -4.60 18.77 3.52
C ALA A 79 -4.18 17.33 3.16
N GLN A 80 -2.88 17.08 3.02
CA GLN A 80 -2.37 15.80 2.55
C GLN A 80 -2.42 14.71 3.63
N ILE A 81 -2.22 15.04 4.91
CA ILE A 81 -2.27 14.06 6.00
C ILE A 81 -3.66 13.45 6.21
N GLU A 82 -4.73 14.11 5.75
CA GLU A 82 -6.09 13.55 5.72
C GLU A 82 -6.24 12.48 4.64
N LYS A 83 -5.40 12.55 3.61
CA LYS A 83 -5.40 11.60 2.50
C LYS A 83 -4.41 10.47 2.76
N GLY A 84 -3.21 10.73 3.24
CA GLY A 84 -2.24 9.67 3.49
C GLY A 84 -0.89 10.23 3.91
N PHE A 85 0.15 9.85 3.16
CA PHE A 85 1.51 10.28 3.41
C PHE A 85 1.80 11.61 2.74
N ALA A 86 2.50 12.48 3.47
CA ALA A 86 3.04 13.73 2.97
C ALA A 86 4.57 13.65 2.99
N ARG A 87 5.19 13.75 1.81
CA ARG A 87 6.65 13.86 1.69
C ARG A 87 7.02 15.33 1.66
N ALA A 88 7.86 15.74 2.60
CA ALA A 88 8.12 17.15 2.82
C ALA A 88 9.57 17.39 3.21
N TYR A 89 10.14 18.51 2.78
CA TYR A 89 11.42 18.96 3.31
C TYR A 89 11.27 19.39 4.77
N TRP A 90 12.26 19.04 5.60
CA TRP A 90 12.20 19.27 7.04
C TRP A 90 13.53 19.78 7.60
N ALA A 91 13.46 20.89 8.31
CA ALA A 91 14.54 21.46 9.13
C ALA A 91 14.02 21.95 10.49
N GLY A 92 12.87 21.42 10.92
CA GLY A 92 12.28 21.73 12.22
C GLY A 92 12.93 20.95 13.36
N THR A 93 12.66 21.39 14.58
CA THR A 93 13.14 20.73 15.80
C THR A 93 12.10 19.73 16.34
N THR A 94 12.45 19.03 17.42
CA THR A 94 11.51 18.17 18.14
C THR A 94 10.28 18.96 18.63
N GLU A 95 10.46 20.22 19.04
CA GLU A 95 9.37 21.09 19.46
C GLU A 95 8.44 21.47 18.29
N ASP A 96 9.00 21.69 17.10
CA ASP A 96 8.21 21.93 15.89
C ASP A 96 7.40 20.68 15.51
N GLU A 97 7.99 19.49 15.60
CA GLU A 97 7.28 18.23 15.36
C GLU A 97 6.15 18.03 16.38
N GLN A 98 6.40 18.30 17.66
CA GLN A 98 5.37 18.20 18.71
C GLN A 98 4.19 19.14 18.43
N ARG A 99 4.44 20.38 17.98
CA ARG A 99 3.36 21.30 17.60
C ARG A 99 2.53 20.75 16.44
N ILE A 100 3.17 20.20 15.42
CA ILE A 100 2.46 19.56 14.30
C ILE A 100 1.61 18.38 14.81
N GLN A 101 2.14 17.58 15.73
CA GLN A 101 1.39 16.49 16.35
C GLN A 101 0.18 17.01 17.13
N ASP A 102 0.32 18.07 17.91
CA ASP A 102 -0.78 18.64 18.70
C ASP A 102 -1.85 19.28 17.80
N GLU A 103 -1.44 19.97 16.72
CA GLU A 103 -2.33 20.68 15.81
C GLU A 103 -3.09 19.76 14.85
N ILE A 104 -2.41 18.78 14.25
CA ILE A 104 -2.98 17.95 13.16
C ILE A 104 -2.82 16.45 13.34
N ARG A 105 -2.25 16.01 14.48
CA ARG A 105 -2.00 14.60 14.83
C ARG A 105 -1.08 13.87 13.86
N ALA A 106 -0.28 14.60 13.09
CA ALA A 106 0.73 14.04 12.21
C ALA A 106 2.09 14.01 12.91
N THR A 107 2.86 12.95 12.65
CA THR A 107 4.24 12.77 13.15
C THR A 107 5.15 12.38 11.99
N ILE A 108 6.45 12.57 12.16
CA ILE A 108 7.44 12.03 11.23
C ILE A 108 7.45 10.51 11.38
N ARG A 109 7.28 9.80 10.26
CA ARG A 109 7.27 8.34 10.22
C ARG A 109 8.66 7.78 9.97
N CYS A 110 9.38 8.42 9.06
CA CYS A 110 10.77 8.11 8.75
C CYS A 110 11.40 9.23 7.94
N ILE A 111 12.72 9.18 7.90
CA ILE A 111 13.56 9.84 6.89
C ILE A 111 13.82 8.77 5.82
N PRO A 112 13.30 8.91 4.59
CA PRO A 112 13.58 7.96 3.51
C PRO A 112 15.09 7.83 3.27
N LEU A 113 15.55 6.59 3.06
CA LEU A 113 16.95 6.30 2.73
C LEU A 113 17.29 6.74 1.30
N ASP A 114 16.37 6.49 0.37
CA ASP A 114 16.47 6.97 -1.01
C ASP A 114 15.89 8.39 -1.06
N GLN A 115 16.77 9.37 -1.27
CA GLN A 115 16.40 10.77 -1.39
C GLN A 115 16.90 11.32 -2.72
N PRO A 116 16.13 12.21 -3.37
CA PRO A 116 16.53 12.80 -4.65
C PRO A 116 17.79 13.66 -4.56
N GLY A 117 18.29 13.93 -3.35
CA GLY A 117 19.38 14.87 -3.10
C GLY A 117 18.93 16.33 -3.27
N GLY A 118 19.87 17.26 -3.08
CA GLY A 118 19.58 18.69 -3.16
C GLY A 118 18.97 19.25 -1.87
N GLY A 119 18.14 20.28 -2.00
CA GLY A 119 17.49 20.93 -0.88
C GLY A 119 16.21 21.64 -1.29
N GLY A 120 15.40 21.95 -0.29
CA GLY A 120 14.15 22.68 -0.43
C GLY A 120 13.83 23.47 0.82
N THR A 121 12.59 23.90 0.92
CA THR A 121 12.10 24.73 2.03
C THR A 121 11.37 23.84 3.04
N CYS A 122 11.72 23.96 4.31
CA CYS A 122 11.04 23.28 5.39
C CYS A 122 9.55 23.62 5.38
N VAL A 123 8.71 22.58 5.32
CA VAL A 123 7.25 22.68 5.20
C VAL A 123 6.58 23.48 6.32
N TYR A 124 7.23 23.54 7.49
CA TYR A 124 6.71 24.24 8.67
C TYR A 124 7.45 25.54 8.95
N THR A 125 8.78 25.52 9.05
CA THR A 125 9.57 26.67 9.51
C THR A 125 9.97 27.64 8.40
N GLY A 126 9.81 27.26 7.13
CA GLY A 126 10.27 28.05 5.98
C GLY A 126 11.79 28.11 5.81
N LYS A 127 12.57 27.44 6.67
CA LYS A 127 14.04 27.41 6.60
C LYS A 127 14.52 26.46 5.50
N PRO A 128 15.72 26.66 4.93
CA PRO A 128 16.33 25.68 4.04
C PRO A 128 16.50 24.32 4.73
N ALA A 129 16.24 23.24 3.99
CA ALA A 129 16.33 21.86 4.43
C ALA A 129 16.94 21.00 3.32
N THR A 130 17.77 20.05 3.70
CA THR A 130 18.44 19.12 2.75
C THR A 130 17.86 17.71 2.78
N GLN A 131 16.94 17.44 3.70
CA GLN A 131 16.33 16.13 3.87
C GLN A 131 14.82 16.21 3.76
N GLN A 132 14.25 15.21 3.10
CA GLN A 132 12.84 14.93 3.10
C GLN A 132 12.49 13.94 4.21
N VAL A 133 11.28 14.09 4.74
CA VAL A 133 10.67 13.19 5.71
C VAL A 133 9.26 12.81 5.25
N ILE A 134 8.76 11.69 5.75
CA ILE A 134 7.36 11.29 5.56
C ILE A 134 6.57 11.65 6.80
N PHE A 135 5.60 12.56 6.66
CA PHE A 135 4.57 12.80 7.66
C PHE A 135 3.34 11.94 7.40
N ALA A 136 2.73 11.46 8.49
CA ALA A 136 1.43 10.79 8.45
C ALA A 136 0.74 10.85 9.81
N ARG A 137 -0.57 10.62 9.84
CA ARG A 137 -1.24 10.17 11.06
C ARG A 137 -0.86 8.72 11.34
N ALA A 138 -0.47 8.44 12.57
CA ALA A 138 -0.21 7.09 13.04
C ALA A 138 -1.49 6.43 13.55
N TYR A 139 -1.51 5.10 13.53
CA TYR A 139 -2.55 4.27 14.16
C TYR A 139 -2.56 4.44 15.68
#